data_AF-A0A9D4EU69-F1
#
_entry.id   AF-A0A9D4EU69-F1
#
_cell.length_a   1.000
_cell.length_b   1.000
_cell.length_c   1.000
_cell.angle_alpha   90.00
_cell.angle_beta   90.00
_cell.angle_gamma   90.00
#
_symmetry.space_group_name_H-M   'P 1'
#
loop_
_entity.id
_entity.type
_entity.pdbx_description
1 polymer ?
#
loop_
_entity_poly.entity_id
_entity_poly.type
_entity_poly.pdbx_seq_one_letter_code
_entity_poly.pdbx_strand_id
1 'polypeptide(L)'
;MTAVKEAHVRRALESNNGNKRIVTSAALAKALSDIGVNEETIQLRRTTWLYVEALNTINTQLQRHYNTYFFGSQSEGSTTEGMNSDIDCLGCHRKVSVIQNIADRQCELAQLFVVTDKSTPPQCCCLQILFLPDVLFPNFYIDAQGRLFLKSNWVNMFNAGYLNKAGLIDIIQHGPSLTIGDLNLDTVSAFHCAKLPENCQYIFKRPKPGHWPGPELVTQLKDSGVFLVSTSHVENKTNWDPQQRLGTLTVRTFDNSHELYWRLSTNLMERRLMFDLSMSQMKVYVIMKIIRKEFCKPLVGKRLSSFHLKTTLMYCVEMSPPHIWKDKNLIQCLKLCLTILRLLLKVRYCPNFTTANVNLFDG
;
A
#
# COMPACT_ATOMS: atom_id res chain seq x y z
N MET A 1 18.38 28.20 -0.37
CA MET A 1 18.13 27.87 -1.80
C MET A 1 16.82 27.10 -2.03
N THR A 2 16.30 26.39 -1.02
CA THR A 2 15.12 25.50 -1.08
C THR A 2 13.76 26.22 -1.19
N ALA A 3 13.56 27.33 -0.48
CA ALA A 3 12.30 28.10 -0.52
C ALA A 3 12.03 28.77 -1.89
N VAL A 4 13.06 28.92 -2.73
CA VAL A 4 12.98 29.62 -4.03
C VAL A 4 12.44 28.71 -5.16
N LYS A 5 12.60 27.38 -5.02
CA LYS A 5 12.20 26.39 -6.03
C LYS A 5 10.72 25.97 -5.90
N GLU A 6 10.23 25.73 -4.68
CA GLU A 6 8.78 25.55 -4.45
C GLU A 6 8.00 26.82 -4.76
N ALA A 7 8.57 28.01 -4.53
CA ALA A 7 7.97 29.28 -4.91
C ALA A 7 7.72 29.41 -6.43
N HIS A 8 8.44 28.70 -7.30
CA HIS A 8 8.16 28.73 -8.75
C HIS A 8 6.90 27.93 -9.11
N VAL A 9 6.69 26.76 -8.48
CA VAL A 9 5.46 25.99 -8.65
C VAL A 9 4.28 26.71 -7.98
N ARG A 10 4.51 27.29 -6.80
CA ARG A 10 3.52 28.11 -6.09
C ARG A 10 3.12 29.35 -6.88
N ARG A 11 4.07 30.11 -7.43
CA ARG A 11 3.82 31.26 -8.33
C ARG A 11 3.17 30.88 -9.66
N ALA A 12 3.35 29.64 -10.13
CA ALA A 12 2.60 29.14 -11.28
C ALA A 12 1.14 28.84 -10.89
N LEU A 13 0.89 28.29 -9.70
CA LEU A 13 -0.45 27.96 -9.23
C LEU A 13 -1.24 29.18 -8.70
N GLU A 14 -0.56 30.16 -8.12
CA GLU A 14 -1.13 31.41 -7.63
C GLU A 14 -1.30 32.39 -8.80
N SER A 15 -2.52 32.49 -9.33
CA SER A 15 -2.88 33.57 -10.26
C SER A 15 -2.77 34.90 -9.53
N ASN A 16 -1.66 35.61 -9.71
CA ASN A 16 -1.50 36.92 -9.13
C ASN A 16 -2.48 37.91 -9.80
N ASN A 17 -3.14 38.68 -8.97
CA ASN A 17 -4.38 39.41 -9.20
C ASN A 17 -4.19 40.64 -10.11
N GLY A 18 -3.74 40.45 -11.35
CA GLY A 18 -3.56 41.57 -12.29
C GLY A 18 -2.84 41.28 -13.60
N ASN A 19 -2.18 40.12 -13.76
CA ASN A 19 -1.62 39.71 -15.05
C ASN A 19 -1.75 38.19 -15.21
N LYS A 20 -2.77 37.76 -15.97
CA LYS A 20 -3.05 36.35 -16.25
C LYS A 20 -1.93 35.74 -17.10
N ARG A 21 -0.83 35.33 -16.47
CA ARG A 21 0.14 34.44 -17.09
C ARG A 21 -0.51 33.05 -17.16
N ILE A 22 -1.02 32.67 -18.32
CA ILE A 22 -1.61 31.35 -18.54
C ILE A 22 -0.49 30.33 -18.32
N VAL A 23 -0.61 29.50 -17.28
CA VAL A 23 0.28 28.35 -17.11
C VAL A 23 0.04 27.40 -18.26
N THR A 24 1.05 27.19 -19.09
CA THR A 24 0.99 26.21 -20.17
C THR A 24 1.44 24.85 -19.66
N SER A 25 0.95 23.77 -20.28
CA SER A 25 1.38 22.41 -19.93
C SER A 25 2.91 22.24 -20.03
N ALA A 26 3.53 22.89 -21.02
CA ALA A 26 4.98 22.86 -21.21
C ALA A 26 5.74 23.54 -20.06
N ALA A 27 5.28 24.72 -19.62
CA ALA A 27 5.89 25.42 -18.49
C ALA A 27 5.78 24.60 -17.19
N LEU A 28 4.61 23.98 -16.95
CA LEU A 28 4.40 23.12 -15.78
C LEU A 28 5.24 21.85 -15.84
N ALA A 29 5.32 21.20 -17.00
CA ALA A 29 6.14 20.01 -17.20
C ALA A 29 7.63 20.29 -16.97
N LYS A 30 8.11 21.47 -17.38
CA LYS A 30 9.48 21.92 -17.11
C LYS A 30 9.71 22.17 -15.62
N ALA A 31 8.82 22.92 -14.97
CA ALA A 31 8.94 23.20 -13.53
C ALA A 31 8.98 21.92 -12.68
N LEU A 32 8.22 20.89 -13.08
CA LEU A 32 8.27 19.57 -12.43
C LEU A 32 9.61 18.86 -12.65
N SER A 33 10.15 18.90 -13.88
CA SER A 33 11.48 18.37 -14.15
C SER A 33 12.56 19.04 -13.30
N ASP A 34 12.47 20.37 -13.13
CA ASP A 34 13.42 21.19 -12.36
C ASP A 34 13.43 20.85 -10.85
N ILE A 35 12.34 20.27 -10.33
CA ILE A 35 12.24 19.77 -8.95
C ILE A 35 12.45 18.25 -8.83
N GLY A 36 12.98 17.61 -9.88
CA GLY A 36 13.37 16.20 -9.87
C GLY A 36 12.27 15.22 -10.29
N VAL A 37 11.21 15.69 -10.97
CA VAL A 37 10.19 14.82 -11.60
C VAL A 37 10.56 14.61 -13.07
N ASN A 38 11.73 14.02 -13.29
CA ASN A 38 12.29 13.66 -14.58
C ASN A 38 12.74 12.19 -14.57
N GLU A 39 12.93 11.61 -15.76
CA GLU A 39 13.22 10.18 -15.93
C GLU A 39 14.42 9.74 -15.09
N GLU A 40 15.56 10.42 -15.24
CA GLU A 40 16.81 10.10 -14.56
C GLU A 40 16.66 10.08 -13.04
N THR A 41 16.05 11.13 -12.47
CA THR A 41 15.88 11.25 -11.01
C THR A 41 14.92 10.19 -10.47
N ILE A 42 13.81 9.92 -11.17
CA ILE A 42 12.84 8.90 -10.75
C ILE A 42 13.45 7.50 -10.85
N GLN A 43 14.15 7.21 -11.95
CA GLN A 43 14.82 5.94 -12.15
C GLN A 43 15.88 5.71 -11.07
N LEU A 44 16.73 6.70 -10.78
CA LEU A 44 17.74 6.62 -9.73
C LEU A 44 17.13 6.33 -8.35
N ARG A 45 16.02 6.97 -8.00
CA ARG A 45 15.31 6.70 -6.72
C ARG A 45 14.81 5.26 -6.68
N ARG A 46 14.14 4.80 -7.74
CA ARG A 46 13.61 3.43 -7.83
C ARG A 46 14.71 2.38 -7.72
N THR A 47 15.80 2.55 -8.49
CA THR A 47 16.92 1.60 -8.51
C THR A 47 17.69 1.58 -7.20
N THR A 48 17.84 2.73 -6.53
CA THR A 48 18.46 2.81 -5.20
C THR A 48 17.70 1.93 -4.20
N TRP A 49 16.38 2.04 -4.13
CA TRP A 49 15.57 1.22 -3.22
C TRP A 49 15.61 -0.27 -3.59
N LEU A 50 15.54 -0.62 -4.88
CA LEU A 50 15.71 -2.01 -5.32
C LEU A 50 17.10 -2.57 -4.95
N TYR A 51 18.15 -1.75 -5.05
CA TYR A 51 19.49 -2.15 -4.66
C TYR A 51 19.59 -2.37 -3.14
N VAL A 52 18.94 -1.51 -2.34
CA VAL A 52 18.84 -1.70 -0.89
C VAL A 52 18.06 -2.98 -0.55
N GLU A 53 16.99 -3.32 -1.27
CA GLU A 53 16.29 -4.61 -1.13
C GLU A 53 17.22 -5.79 -1.43
N ALA A 54 17.97 -5.73 -2.53
CA ALA A 54 18.91 -6.77 -2.93
C ALA A 54 20.03 -6.96 -1.89
N LEU A 55 20.63 -5.86 -1.41
CA LEU A 55 21.64 -5.90 -0.36
C LEU A 55 21.10 -6.47 0.95
N ASN A 56 19.89 -6.06 1.36
CA ASN A 56 19.23 -6.64 2.52
C ASN A 56 18.96 -8.13 2.32
N THR A 57 18.58 -8.55 1.12
CA THR A 57 18.35 -9.96 0.79
C THR A 57 19.63 -10.80 0.90
N ILE A 58 20.78 -10.26 0.51
CA ILE A 58 22.10 -10.91 0.65
C ILE A 58 22.53 -10.94 2.12
N ASN A 59 22.46 -9.81 2.82
CA ASN A 59 22.85 -9.73 4.23
C ASN A 59 21.95 -10.61 5.13
N THR A 60 20.66 -10.74 4.76
CA THR A 60 19.71 -11.60 5.48
C THR A 60 19.99 -13.09 5.29
N GLN A 61 20.57 -13.53 4.16
CA GLN A 61 21.03 -14.93 3.99
C GLN A 61 22.08 -15.33 5.03
N LEU A 62 22.79 -14.35 5.62
CA LEU A 62 23.84 -14.59 6.59
C LEU A 62 23.35 -14.50 8.05
N GLN A 63 22.24 -13.81 8.35
CA GLN A 63 21.86 -13.45 9.73
C GLN A 63 20.35 -13.21 10.02
N ARG A 64 19.42 -13.14 9.04
CA ARG A 64 18.04 -12.65 9.28
C ARG A 64 16.94 -13.52 8.64
N HIS A 65 15.77 -13.60 9.29
CA HIS A 65 14.63 -14.42 8.87
C HIS A 65 13.64 -13.76 7.89
N TYR A 66 13.92 -12.52 7.43
CA TYR A 66 12.98 -11.71 6.65
C TYR A 66 13.58 -11.19 5.35
N ASN A 67 12.76 -11.12 4.30
CA ASN A 67 12.97 -10.28 3.13
C ASN A 67 12.44 -8.88 3.42
N THR A 68 13.16 -7.84 3.01
CA THR A 68 12.68 -6.45 3.15
C THR A 68 12.28 -5.91 1.79
N TYR A 69 11.09 -5.30 1.73
CA TYR A 69 10.57 -4.59 0.58
C TYR A 69 10.28 -3.14 0.97
N PHE A 70 10.49 -2.20 0.05
CA PHE A 70 10.15 -0.79 0.23
C PHE A 70 8.99 -0.40 -0.69
N PHE A 71 8.08 0.38 -0.15
CA PHE A 71 6.87 0.84 -0.81
C PHE A 71 6.72 2.35 -0.67
N GLY A 72 5.64 2.89 -1.22
CA GLY A 72 5.29 4.28 -1.03
C GLY A 72 6.10 5.27 -1.86
N SER A 73 5.95 6.54 -1.52
CA SER A 73 6.33 7.63 -2.41
C SER A 73 7.83 7.73 -2.69
N GLN A 74 8.66 7.34 -1.72
CA GLN A 74 10.12 7.34 -1.81
C GLN A 74 10.59 6.30 -2.84
N SER A 75 10.16 5.04 -2.69
CA SER A 75 10.57 3.92 -3.55
C SER A 75 9.93 3.96 -4.94
N GLU A 76 8.74 4.52 -5.06
CA GLU A 76 8.06 4.70 -6.35
C GLU A 76 8.58 5.88 -7.17
N GLY A 77 9.44 6.72 -6.55
CA GLY A 77 10.01 7.92 -7.17
C GLY A 77 9.03 9.10 -7.29
N SER A 78 7.91 9.08 -6.55
CA SER A 78 6.88 10.13 -6.60
C SER A 78 7.02 11.20 -5.50
N THR A 79 8.09 11.14 -4.70
CA THR A 79 8.42 12.16 -3.70
C THR A 79 9.12 13.36 -4.37
N THR A 80 8.96 14.55 -3.80
CA THR A 80 9.78 15.72 -4.13
C THR A 80 10.29 16.35 -2.84
N GLU A 81 11.27 17.25 -2.95
CA GLU A 81 11.65 18.10 -1.84
C GLU A 81 10.40 18.82 -1.29
N GLY A 82 10.28 18.91 0.03
CA GLY A 82 9.13 19.51 0.71
C GLY A 82 7.88 18.61 0.84
N MET A 83 7.81 17.43 0.21
CA MET A 83 6.70 16.49 0.46
C MET A 83 6.80 15.77 1.80
N ASN A 84 8.00 15.68 2.38
CA ASN A 84 8.28 14.97 3.64
C ASN A 84 7.65 13.57 3.68
N SER A 85 7.80 12.82 2.58
CA SER A 85 7.27 11.45 2.49
C SER A 85 8.01 10.55 3.48
N ASP A 86 7.24 9.80 4.24
CA ASP A 86 7.64 8.63 5.02
C ASP A 86 8.33 7.57 4.16
N ILE A 87 9.08 6.71 4.86
CA ILE A 87 9.65 5.49 4.28
C ILE A 87 8.75 4.34 4.72
N ASP A 88 8.07 3.71 3.77
CA ASP A 88 7.29 2.50 4.01
C ASP A 88 8.14 1.27 3.73
N CYS A 89 8.32 0.39 4.72
CA CYS A 89 8.98 -0.89 4.54
C CYS A 89 8.13 -2.06 5.03
N LEU A 90 8.35 -3.22 4.40
CA LEU A 90 7.67 -4.46 4.73
C LEU A 90 8.70 -5.59 4.92
N GLY A 91 8.68 -6.21 6.09
CA GLY A 91 9.44 -7.41 6.41
C GLY A 91 8.62 -8.67 6.14
N CYS A 92 8.96 -9.44 5.10
CA CYS A 92 8.30 -10.70 4.78
C CYS A 92 9.07 -11.89 5.33
N HIS A 93 8.43 -12.75 6.13
CA HIS A 93 9.09 -13.91 6.71
C HIS A 93 9.49 -14.94 5.64
N ARG A 94 10.77 -15.37 5.60
CA ARG A 94 11.30 -16.28 4.57
C ARG A 94 11.15 -17.76 4.91
N LYS A 95 11.11 -18.10 6.20
CA LYS A 95 10.99 -19.50 6.66
C LYS A 95 9.54 -20.00 6.76
N VAL A 96 8.59 -19.24 6.22
CA VAL A 96 7.16 -19.55 6.26
C VAL A 96 6.63 -19.57 4.84
N SER A 97 6.02 -20.69 4.45
CA SER A 97 5.30 -20.85 3.20
C SER A 97 3.80 -20.74 3.48
N VAL A 98 3.13 -19.85 2.77
CA VAL A 98 1.67 -19.70 2.84
C VAL A 98 1.04 -20.33 1.62
N ILE A 99 0.27 -21.39 1.83
CA ILE A 99 -0.35 -22.20 0.78
C ILE A 99 -1.87 -22.06 0.79
N GLN A 100 -2.48 -22.25 -0.38
CA GLN A 100 -3.94 -22.30 -0.58
C GLN A 100 -4.43 -23.69 -1.00
N ASN A 101 -3.52 -24.59 -1.36
CA ASN A 101 -3.81 -25.98 -1.68
C ASN A 101 -2.89 -26.87 -0.85
N ILE A 102 -3.46 -27.85 -0.16
CA ILE A 102 -2.71 -28.80 0.68
C ILE A 102 -1.69 -29.59 -0.17
N ALA A 103 -1.94 -29.77 -1.47
CA ALA A 103 -0.99 -30.42 -2.38
C ALA A 103 0.33 -29.64 -2.55
N ASP A 104 0.35 -28.32 -2.28
CA ASP A 104 1.53 -27.46 -2.43
C ASP A 104 2.48 -27.56 -1.22
N ARG A 105 2.38 -28.65 -0.45
CA ARG A 105 3.07 -28.78 0.83
C ARG A 105 4.58 -28.92 0.64
N GLN A 106 5.36 -28.15 1.40
CA GLN A 106 6.81 -28.20 1.47
C GLN A 106 7.23 -28.58 2.90
N CYS A 107 8.02 -29.64 3.04
CA CYS A 107 8.39 -30.21 4.33
C CYS A 107 9.49 -29.44 5.08
N GLU A 108 10.20 -28.52 4.42
CA GLU A 108 11.36 -27.81 5.00
C GLU A 108 11.00 -26.47 5.64
N LEU A 109 9.81 -25.93 5.37
CA LEU A 109 9.37 -24.61 5.84
C LEU A 109 8.20 -24.75 6.81
N ALA A 110 8.04 -23.78 7.72
CA ALA A 110 6.80 -23.65 8.45
C ALA A 110 5.65 -23.37 7.47
N GLN A 111 4.50 -23.99 7.68
CA GLN A 111 3.41 -23.94 6.71
C GLN A 111 2.14 -23.38 7.30
N LEU A 112 1.66 -22.33 6.66
CA LEU A 112 0.37 -21.72 6.95
C LEU A 112 -0.58 -21.97 5.78
N PHE A 113 -1.81 -22.30 6.10
CA PHE A 113 -2.88 -22.51 5.13
C PHE A 113 -3.89 -21.38 5.22
N VAL A 114 -4.20 -20.78 4.08
CA VAL A 114 -5.20 -19.71 3.98
C VAL A 114 -6.58 -20.31 4.15
N VAL A 115 -7.30 -19.88 5.19
CA VAL A 115 -8.70 -20.23 5.43
C VAL A 115 -9.56 -19.00 5.19
N THR A 116 -10.54 -19.14 4.31
CA THR A 116 -11.60 -18.17 4.10
C THR A 116 -12.95 -18.88 4.13
N ASP A 117 -13.92 -18.27 4.79
CA ASP A 117 -15.30 -18.73 4.83
C ASP A 117 -16.28 -17.57 4.60
N LYS A 118 -17.59 -17.85 4.65
CA LYS A 118 -18.62 -16.83 4.43
C LYS A 118 -18.64 -15.73 5.48
N SER A 119 -18.13 -15.99 6.69
CA SER A 119 -18.02 -15.01 7.78
C SER A 119 -16.76 -14.17 7.72
N THR A 120 -15.78 -14.58 6.91
CA THR A 120 -14.51 -13.86 6.78
C THR A 120 -14.73 -12.50 6.11
N PRO A 121 -14.31 -11.38 6.73
CA PRO A 121 -14.49 -10.06 6.13
C PRO A 121 -13.82 -9.95 4.75
N PRO A 122 -14.34 -9.10 3.84
CA PRO A 122 -13.70 -8.83 2.58
C PRO A 122 -12.23 -8.41 2.77
N GLN A 123 -11.33 -8.96 1.93
CA GLN A 123 -9.88 -8.76 2.03
C GLN A 123 -9.21 -9.30 3.29
N CYS A 124 -9.89 -10.15 4.06
CA CYS A 124 -9.28 -10.83 5.17
C CYS A 124 -9.20 -12.34 4.91
N CYS A 125 -8.31 -13.00 5.65
CA CYS A 125 -8.26 -14.45 5.78
C CYS A 125 -7.83 -14.83 7.18
N CYS A 126 -8.03 -16.09 7.54
CA CYS A 126 -7.39 -16.70 8.71
C CYS A 126 -6.22 -17.57 8.26
N LEU A 127 -5.22 -17.74 9.13
CA LEU A 127 -4.07 -18.58 8.85
C LEU A 127 -4.08 -19.80 9.76
N GLN A 128 -4.37 -20.97 9.20
CA GLN A 128 -4.25 -22.24 9.90
C GLN A 128 -2.79 -22.71 9.88
N ILE A 129 -2.27 -23.14 11.01
CA ILE A 129 -0.94 -23.72 11.14
C ILE A 129 -1.04 -25.21 10.77
N LEU A 130 -0.30 -25.63 9.74
CA LEU A 130 -0.23 -27.04 9.30
C LEU A 130 1.04 -27.74 9.77
N PHE A 131 2.15 -27.02 9.83
CA PHE A 131 3.45 -27.61 10.15
C PHE A 131 4.41 -26.57 10.73
N LEU A 132 5.14 -26.94 11.78
CA LEU A 132 6.14 -26.12 12.47
C LEU A 132 7.40 -26.94 12.72
N PRO A 133 8.42 -26.85 11.86
CA PRO A 133 9.67 -27.53 12.10
C PRO A 133 10.48 -26.86 13.22
N ASP A 134 10.65 -25.53 13.17
CA ASP A 134 11.50 -24.77 14.12
C ASP A 134 10.97 -23.36 14.48
N VAL A 135 9.83 -22.95 13.93
CA VAL A 135 9.24 -21.61 14.18
C VAL A 135 8.23 -21.72 15.31
N LEU A 136 8.60 -21.22 16.49
CA LEU A 136 7.65 -21.05 17.60
C LEU A 136 6.74 -19.86 17.30
N PHE A 137 5.47 -20.14 17.04
CA PHE A 137 4.40 -19.16 17.09
C PHE A 137 3.77 -19.23 18.50
N PRO A 138 4.26 -18.48 19.51
CA PRO A 138 3.70 -18.53 20.86
C PRO A 138 2.25 -18.07 20.98
N ASN A 139 1.65 -17.48 19.93
CA ASN A 139 0.31 -16.90 19.99
C ASN A 139 -0.60 -17.49 18.90
N PHE A 140 -1.36 -18.52 19.28
CA PHE A 140 -2.31 -19.21 18.42
C PHE A 140 -3.65 -19.40 19.14
N TYR A 141 -4.67 -19.76 18.36
CA TYR A 141 -6.00 -20.15 18.80
C TYR A 141 -6.26 -21.59 18.35
N ILE A 142 -6.93 -22.37 19.19
CA ILE A 142 -7.38 -23.72 18.83
C ILE A 142 -8.90 -23.69 18.70
N ASP A 143 -9.43 -24.12 17.57
CA ASP A 143 -10.87 -24.22 17.39
C ASP A 143 -11.45 -25.53 17.97
N ALA A 144 -12.78 -25.67 17.90
CA ALA A 144 -13.48 -26.86 18.39
C ALA A 144 -13.10 -28.17 17.67
N GLN A 145 -12.46 -28.09 16.51
CA GLN A 145 -11.98 -29.24 15.73
C GLN A 145 -10.49 -29.53 15.99
N GLY A 146 -9.85 -28.82 16.92
CA GLY A 146 -8.44 -28.97 17.23
C GLY A 146 -7.50 -28.34 16.21
N ARG A 147 -8.01 -27.52 15.27
CA ARG A 147 -7.19 -26.80 14.29
C ARG A 147 -6.53 -25.61 14.94
N LEU A 148 -5.24 -25.43 14.67
CA LEU A 148 -4.42 -24.34 15.17
C LEU A 148 -4.49 -23.15 14.21
N PHE A 149 -4.81 -21.96 14.71
CA PHE A 149 -4.86 -20.71 13.94
C PHE A 149 -3.89 -19.69 14.50
N LEU A 150 -3.13 -19.04 13.63
CA LEU A 150 -2.17 -18.02 14.00
C LEU A 150 -2.87 -16.68 14.22
N LYS A 151 -2.64 -16.08 15.40
CA LYS A 151 -3.13 -14.73 15.68
C LYS A 151 -2.31 -13.66 14.95
N SER A 152 -2.99 -12.67 14.38
CA SER A 152 -2.40 -11.58 13.59
C SER A 152 -1.62 -10.56 14.39
N ASN A 153 -1.86 -10.45 15.70
CA ASN A 153 -1.07 -9.61 16.61
C ASN A 153 0.31 -10.21 16.94
N TRP A 154 0.53 -11.51 16.69
CA TRP A 154 1.81 -12.19 16.95
C TRP A 154 2.99 -11.45 16.33
N VAL A 155 2.83 -11.04 15.07
CA VAL A 155 3.88 -10.40 14.28
C VAL A 155 4.30 -9.05 14.87
N ASN A 156 3.32 -8.26 15.34
CA ASN A 156 3.60 -6.95 15.92
C ASN A 156 4.33 -7.10 17.26
N MET A 157 3.94 -8.09 18.09
CA MET A 157 4.61 -8.38 19.35
C MET A 157 6.07 -8.81 19.14
N PHE A 158 6.30 -9.71 18.17
CA PHE A 158 7.65 -10.17 17.84
C PHE A 158 8.55 -9.02 17.38
N ASN A 159 8.05 -8.20 16.45
CA ASN A 159 8.78 -7.05 15.93
C ASN A 159 9.08 -6.00 17.00
N ALA A 160 8.08 -5.61 17.80
CA ALA A 160 8.27 -4.63 18.87
C ALA A 160 9.33 -5.12 19.87
N GLY A 161 9.30 -6.41 20.23
CA GLY A 161 10.34 -7.02 21.07
C GLY A 161 11.74 -6.96 20.46
N TYR A 162 11.88 -7.19 19.16
CA TYR A 162 13.17 -7.08 18.46
C TYR A 162 13.67 -5.64 18.39
N LEU A 163 12.81 -4.68 18.02
CA LEU A 163 13.17 -3.28 17.90
C LEU A 163 13.52 -2.64 19.25
N ASN A 164 12.80 -3.00 20.32
CA ASN A 164 13.14 -2.60 21.69
C ASN A 164 14.52 -3.12 22.10
N LYS A 165 14.85 -4.38 21.77
CA LYS A 165 16.19 -4.95 22.03
C LYS A 165 17.29 -4.26 21.22
N ALA A 166 16.97 -3.74 20.04
CA ALA A 166 17.89 -2.95 19.23
C ALA A 166 18.09 -1.51 19.75
N GLY A 167 17.44 -1.13 20.86
CA GLY A 167 17.61 0.17 21.50
C GLY A 167 16.86 1.31 20.81
N LEU A 168 15.86 1.02 19.97
CA LEU A 168 15.00 2.03 19.36
C LEU A 168 13.90 2.42 20.36
N ILE A 169 13.86 3.70 20.75
CA ILE A 169 13.11 4.16 21.93
C ILE A 169 11.74 4.76 21.57
N ASP A 170 11.59 5.30 20.35
CA ASP A 170 10.34 5.93 19.89
C ASP A 170 9.61 5.06 18.85
N ILE A 171 8.96 3.98 19.33
CA ILE A 171 8.19 3.07 18.49
C ILE A 171 6.70 3.30 18.76
N ILE A 172 5.98 3.79 17.75
CA ILE A 172 4.54 4.06 17.82
C ILE A 172 3.81 3.07 16.91
N GLN A 173 2.78 2.39 17.42
CA GLN A 173 1.98 1.49 16.59
C GLN A 173 0.85 2.25 15.87
N HIS A 174 0.77 2.10 14.55
CA HIS A 174 -0.26 2.69 13.69
C HIS A 174 -0.92 1.62 12.81
N GLY A 175 -1.96 0.98 13.33
CA GLY A 175 -2.59 -0.13 12.63
C GLY A 175 -1.62 -1.30 12.47
N PRO A 176 -1.34 -1.80 11.25
CA PRO A 176 -0.36 -2.85 11.01
C PRO A 176 1.09 -2.37 11.03
N SER A 177 1.34 -1.06 11.03
CA SER A 177 2.70 -0.52 11.04
C SER A 177 3.20 -0.23 12.46
N LEU A 178 4.50 -0.37 12.62
CA LEU A 178 5.28 0.20 13.70
C LEU A 178 6.06 1.37 13.09
N THR A 179 5.75 2.59 13.54
CA THR A 179 6.45 3.81 13.16
C THR A 179 7.62 4.01 14.09
N ILE A 180 8.82 4.11 13.53
CA ILE A 180 10.04 4.46 14.26
C ILE A 180 10.23 5.98 14.08
N GLY A 181 9.89 6.74 15.13
CA GLY A 181 9.74 8.21 15.08
C GLY A 181 10.99 8.92 14.57
N ASP A 182 12.16 8.59 15.12
CA ASP A 182 13.45 9.18 14.75
C ASP A 182 13.82 9.00 13.27
N LEU A 183 13.28 7.97 12.61
CA LEU A 183 13.61 7.61 11.24
C LEU A 183 12.48 7.92 10.25
N ASN A 184 11.30 8.35 10.74
CA ASN A 184 10.07 8.47 9.94
C ASN A 184 9.84 7.23 9.06
N LEU A 185 10.04 6.06 9.67
CA LEU A 185 10.04 4.75 9.03
C LEU A 185 8.85 3.94 9.55
N ASP A 186 7.94 3.60 8.65
CA ASP A 186 6.82 2.71 8.92
C ASP A 186 7.20 1.30 8.50
N THR A 187 7.30 0.38 9.46
CA THR A 187 7.58 -1.03 9.20
C THR A 187 6.37 -1.91 9.45
N VAL A 188 6.05 -2.77 8.49
CA VAL A 188 4.99 -3.79 8.59
C VAL A 188 5.64 -5.16 8.43
N SER A 189 5.32 -6.12 9.28
CA SER A 189 5.72 -7.51 8.99
C SER A 189 4.56 -8.30 8.38
N ALA A 190 4.93 -9.25 7.53
CA ALA A 190 4.00 -9.97 6.69
C ALA A 190 4.44 -11.42 6.42
N PHE A 191 3.49 -12.20 5.96
CA PHE A 191 3.75 -13.41 5.19
C PHE A 191 3.45 -13.17 3.71
N HIS A 192 4.09 -13.93 2.82
CA HIS A 192 3.78 -13.88 1.40
C HIS A 192 2.99 -15.11 0.98
N CYS A 193 1.88 -14.87 0.30
CA CYS A 193 1.12 -15.90 -0.39
C CYS A 193 1.30 -15.69 -1.90
N ALA A 194 1.99 -16.62 -2.55
CA ALA A 194 2.35 -16.51 -3.97
C ALA A 194 1.12 -16.51 -4.89
N LYS A 195 0.06 -17.20 -4.50
CA LYS A 195 -1.18 -17.29 -5.29
C LYS A 195 -2.09 -16.11 -4.99
N LEU A 196 -2.63 -15.48 -6.04
CA LEU A 196 -3.58 -14.37 -5.90
C LEU A 196 -4.96 -14.87 -5.48
N PRO A 197 -5.54 -14.34 -4.38
CA PRO A 197 -6.94 -14.54 -4.04
C PRO A 197 -7.88 -14.04 -5.14
N GLU A 198 -9.08 -14.62 -5.25
CA GLU A 198 -10.01 -14.33 -6.35
C GLU A 198 -10.41 -12.84 -6.45
N ASN A 199 -10.61 -12.18 -5.31
CA ASN A 199 -10.95 -10.76 -5.25
C ASN A 199 -9.82 -9.85 -5.78
N CYS A 200 -8.56 -10.30 -5.75
CA CYS A 200 -7.41 -9.59 -6.31
C CYS A 200 -7.19 -9.90 -7.81
N GLN A 201 -7.91 -10.87 -8.37
CA GLN A 201 -7.83 -11.20 -9.80
C GLN A 201 -8.76 -10.34 -10.68
N TYR A 202 -9.63 -9.55 -10.06
CA TYR A 202 -10.62 -8.70 -10.75
C TYR A 202 -9.99 -7.73 -11.77
N ILE A 203 -8.83 -7.16 -11.45
CA ILE A 203 -8.08 -6.26 -12.35
C ILE A 203 -7.80 -6.92 -13.72
N PHE A 204 -7.64 -8.24 -13.77
CA PHE A 204 -7.39 -8.95 -15.03
C PHE A 204 -8.67 -9.18 -15.84
N LYS A 205 -9.82 -9.28 -15.17
CA LYS A 205 -11.11 -9.60 -15.79
C LYS A 205 -11.84 -8.37 -16.34
N ARG A 206 -11.57 -7.17 -15.81
CA ARG A 206 -12.29 -5.95 -16.22
C ARG A 206 -11.81 -5.37 -17.57
N PRO A 207 -12.68 -4.64 -18.31
CA PRO A 207 -12.33 -3.98 -19.57
C PRO A 207 -11.18 -2.99 -19.41
N LYS A 208 -10.28 -2.90 -20.40
CA LYS A 208 -9.11 -1.99 -20.40
C LYS A 208 -9.06 -1.14 -21.67
N PRO A 209 -9.93 -0.12 -21.81
CA PRO A 209 -10.01 0.69 -23.03
C PRO A 209 -8.69 1.38 -23.42
N GLY A 210 -7.88 1.75 -22.42
CA GLY A 210 -6.55 2.34 -22.59
C GLY A 210 -5.45 1.34 -22.95
N HIS A 211 -5.75 0.05 -23.06
CA HIS A 211 -4.78 -1.04 -23.32
C HIS A 211 -3.65 -1.10 -22.27
N TRP A 212 -3.94 -0.63 -21.06
CA TRP A 212 -3.06 -0.66 -19.90
C TRP A 212 -3.77 -1.39 -18.75
N PRO A 213 -3.08 -2.21 -17.94
CA PRO A 213 -1.68 -2.64 -18.09
C PRO A 213 -1.44 -3.54 -19.30
N GLY A 214 -0.25 -3.46 -19.89
CA GLY A 214 0.16 -4.30 -21.03
C GLY A 214 0.39 -5.78 -20.65
N PRO A 215 0.52 -6.70 -21.62
CA PRO A 215 0.60 -8.15 -21.36
C PRO A 215 1.77 -8.58 -20.46
N GLU A 216 2.94 -7.96 -20.65
CA GLU A 216 4.12 -8.22 -19.82
C GLU A 216 3.86 -7.84 -18.37
N LEU A 217 3.37 -6.61 -18.14
CA LEU A 217 3.01 -6.14 -16.81
C LEU A 217 1.93 -7.03 -16.19
N VAL A 218 0.91 -7.45 -16.94
CA VAL A 218 -0.11 -8.39 -16.45
C VAL A 218 0.50 -9.69 -15.93
N THR A 219 1.51 -10.23 -16.60
CA THR A 219 2.24 -11.43 -16.14
C THR A 219 2.95 -11.16 -14.82
N GLN A 220 3.70 -10.06 -14.75
CA GLN A 220 4.40 -9.67 -13.52
C GLN A 220 3.44 -9.40 -12.34
N LEU A 221 2.26 -8.86 -12.60
CA LEU A 221 1.22 -8.64 -11.58
C LEU A 221 0.67 -9.97 -11.05
N LYS A 222 0.51 -10.98 -11.91
CA LYS A 222 0.08 -12.33 -11.48
C LYS A 222 1.12 -12.99 -10.59
N ASP A 223 2.39 -12.84 -10.93
CA ASP A 223 3.52 -13.42 -10.19
C ASP A 223 3.81 -12.71 -8.86
N SER A 224 3.18 -11.55 -8.62
CA SER A 224 3.40 -10.77 -7.39
C SER A 224 2.81 -11.43 -6.14
N GLY A 225 1.75 -12.24 -6.28
CA GLY A 225 1.00 -12.76 -5.14
C GLY A 225 0.42 -11.65 -4.26
N VAL A 226 0.22 -11.96 -2.97
CA VAL A 226 -0.22 -10.99 -1.95
C VAL A 226 0.61 -11.12 -0.68
N PHE A 227 0.74 -10.01 0.05
CA PHE A 227 1.20 -10.04 1.43
C PHE A 227 0.01 -10.19 2.38
N LEU A 228 0.23 -10.92 3.47
CA LEU A 228 -0.71 -11.07 4.57
C LEU A 228 -0.17 -10.28 5.76
N VAL A 229 -0.85 -9.19 6.10
CA VAL A 229 -0.44 -8.26 7.16
C VAL A 229 -1.44 -8.29 8.31
N SER A 230 -1.00 -7.84 9.49
CA SER A 230 -1.86 -7.75 10.66
C SER A 230 -3.10 -6.88 10.41
N THR A 231 -4.22 -7.21 11.05
CA THR A 231 -5.48 -6.44 11.02
C THR A 231 -5.62 -5.52 12.22
N SER A 232 -4.53 -5.15 12.90
CA SER A 232 -4.45 -4.41 14.19
C SER A 232 -5.10 -3.02 14.25
N HIS A 233 -6.18 -2.80 13.48
CA HIS A 233 -7.07 -1.67 13.42
C HIS A 233 -8.49 -1.89 13.95
N VAL A 234 -8.86 -3.06 14.49
CA VAL A 234 -10.25 -3.25 14.98
C VAL A 234 -10.44 -2.89 16.45
N GLU A 235 -9.83 -1.79 16.89
CA GLU A 235 -10.12 -1.27 18.24
C GLU A 235 -10.74 0.12 18.27
N ASN A 236 -10.91 0.88 17.18
CA ASN A 236 -11.43 2.25 17.37
C ASN A 236 -12.17 2.99 16.25
N LYS A 237 -12.69 2.35 15.19
CA LYS A 237 -13.53 3.06 14.20
C LYS A 237 -14.62 2.18 13.59
N THR A 238 -15.73 2.05 14.31
CA THR A 238 -17.12 2.19 13.84
C THR A 238 -18.04 1.68 14.95
N ASN A 239 -19.13 2.42 15.20
CA ASN A 239 -20.21 2.16 16.17
C ASN A 239 -20.54 0.67 16.40
N TRP A 240 -19.84 0.04 17.34
CA TRP A 240 -20.25 -1.21 17.98
C TRP A 240 -20.87 -0.82 19.33
N ASP A 241 -22.15 -1.11 19.50
CA ASP A 241 -22.96 -0.72 20.65
C ASP A 241 -22.46 -1.39 21.94
N PRO A 242 -21.95 -0.62 22.93
CA PRO A 242 -21.43 -1.17 24.18
C PRO A 242 -22.52 -1.63 25.18
N GLN A 243 -23.83 -1.43 24.91
CA GLN A 243 -24.88 -1.71 25.90
C GLN A 243 -25.24 -3.19 26.09
N GLN A 244 -24.68 -4.13 25.33
CA GLN A 244 -24.94 -5.57 25.50
C GLN A 244 -23.98 -6.31 26.45
N ARG A 245 -23.34 -5.63 27.40
CA ARG A 245 -22.58 -6.30 28.47
C ARG A 245 -23.22 -6.14 29.84
N LEU A 246 -24.13 -7.04 30.18
CA LEU A 246 -24.31 -7.48 31.57
C LEU A 246 -24.11 -9.01 31.67
N GLY A 247 -22.99 -9.37 32.31
CA GLY A 247 -22.75 -10.63 33.02
C GLY A 247 -23.25 -11.94 32.43
N THR A 248 -22.44 -12.61 31.60
CA THR A 248 -22.35 -14.08 31.64
C THR A 248 -21.01 -14.54 31.09
N LEU A 249 -20.38 -15.50 31.76
CA LEU A 249 -19.14 -16.16 31.35
C LEU A 249 -19.44 -16.99 30.08
N THR A 250 -19.32 -16.40 28.89
CA THR A 250 -19.54 -17.11 27.63
C THR A 250 -18.25 -17.72 27.10
N VAL A 251 -18.28 -19.03 26.83
CA VAL A 251 -17.31 -19.74 25.99
C VAL A 251 -17.10 -18.95 24.71
N ARG A 252 -15.86 -18.51 24.43
CA ARG A 252 -15.53 -17.71 23.24
C ARG A 252 -15.66 -18.57 21.98
N THR A 253 -16.74 -18.40 21.24
CA THR A 253 -16.90 -18.90 19.87
C THR A 253 -16.05 -18.06 18.90
N PHE A 254 -15.80 -18.60 17.70
CA PHE A 254 -14.98 -18.02 16.62
C PHE A 254 -15.40 -16.59 16.18
N ASP A 255 -16.59 -16.11 16.59
CA ASP A 255 -17.23 -14.92 16.00
C ASP A 255 -16.68 -13.55 16.45
N ASN A 256 -15.77 -13.50 17.43
CA ASN A 256 -15.36 -12.25 18.08
C ASN A 256 -13.84 -11.99 18.14
N SER A 257 -13.01 -12.76 17.45
CA SER A 257 -11.55 -12.57 17.48
C SER A 257 -11.04 -11.88 16.22
N HIS A 258 -11.15 -10.55 16.15
CA HIS A 258 -10.44 -9.74 15.14
C HIS A 258 -8.93 -10.03 15.09
N GLU A 259 -8.38 -10.56 16.20
CA GLU A 259 -7.03 -11.09 16.34
C GLU A 259 -6.69 -12.27 15.42
N LEU A 260 -7.65 -12.94 14.77
CA LEU A 260 -7.38 -14.05 13.84
C LEU A 260 -7.33 -13.64 12.38
N TYR A 261 -7.80 -12.44 12.05
CA TYR A 261 -7.86 -11.99 10.68
C TYR A 261 -6.51 -11.42 10.24
N TRP A 262 -6.14 -11.73 9.01
CA TRP A 262 -4.99 -11.22 8.29
C TRP A 262 -5.49 -10.47 7.06
N ARG A 263 -5.05 -9.23 6.90
CA ARG A 263 -5.45 -8.38 5.77
C ARG A 263 -4.59 -8.70 4.56
N LEU A 264 -5.23 -8.84 3.40
CA LEU A 264 -4.56 -8.93 2.12
C LEU A 264 -3.95 -7.57 1.74
N SER A 265 -2.70 -7.56 1.32
CA SER A 265 -1.99 -6.38 0.81
C SER A 265 -1.43 -6.66 -0.58
N THR A 266 -1.82 -5.82 -1.54
CA THR A 266 -1.39 -5.87 -2.94
C THR A 266 -0.25 -4.91 -3.26
N ASN A 267 0.52 -4.48 -2.25
CA ASN A 267 1.56 -3.45 -2.41
C ASN A 267 2.58 -3.77 -3.53
N LEU A 268 2.92 -5.04 -3.76
CA LEU A 268 3.83 -5.40 -4.84
C LEU A 268 3.23 -5.17 -6.24
N MET A 269 1.94 -5.48 -6.42
CA MET A 269 1.21 -5.18 -7.64
C MET A 269 1.13 -3.67 -7.87
N GLU A 270 0.78 -2.92 -6.82
CA GLU A 270 0.69 -1.46 -6.86
C GLU A 270 2.03 -0.82 -7.22
N ARG A 271 3.12 -1.30 -6.63
CA ARG A 271 4.47 -0.84 -6.95
C ARG A 271 4.82 -1.07 -8.42
N ARG A 272 4.52 -2.26 -8.95
CA ARG A 272 4.75 -2.56 -10.37
C ARG A 272 3.92 -1.67 -11.29
N LEU A 273 2.64 -1.45 -10.97
CA LEU A 273 1.78 -0.51 -11.70
C LEU A 273 2.36 0.91 -11.67
N MET A 274 2.87 1.36 -10.52
CA MET A 274 3.53 2.67 -10.40
C MET A 274 4.82 2.75 -11.21
N PHE A 275 5.60 1.66 -11.28
CA PHE A 275 6.84 1.60 -12.03
C PHE A 275 6.62 1.71 -13.53
N ASP A 276 5.49 1.19 -14.02
CA ASP A 276 5.11 1.22 -15.44
C ASP A 276 4.51 2.56 -15.91
N LEU A 277 4.22 3.49 -14.99
CA LEU A 277 3.70 4.81 -15.38
C LEU A 277 4.72 5.60 -16.20
N SER A 278 4.27 6.15 -17.31
CA SER A 278 5.02 7.12 -18.10
C SER A 278 5.35 8.40 -17.31
N MET A 279 6.36 9.15 -17.76
CA MET A 279 6.73 10.41 -17.12
C MET A 279 5.61 11.43 -17.05
N SER A 280 4.78 11.55 -18.08
CA SER A 280 3.64 12.48 -18.03
C SER A 280 2.59 12.04 -16.99
N GLN A 281 2.35 10.73 -16.83
CA GLN A 281 1.47 10.20 -15.77
C GLN A 281 2.05 10.45 -14.37
N MET A 282 3.35 10.22 -14.19
CA MET A 282 4.06 10.52 -12.94
C MET A 282 4.01 12.01 -12.60
N LYS A 283 4.19 12.89 -13.58
CA LYS A 283 4.04 14.35 -13.41
C LYS A 283 2.63 14.72 -12.94
N VAL A 284 1.58 14.15 -13.56
CA VAL A 284 0.20 14.35 -13.10
C VAL A 284 0.02 13.89 -11.65
N TYR A 285 0.54 12.71 -11.30
CA TYR A 285 0.46 12.19 -9.93
C TYR A 285 1.10 13.13 -8.90
N VAL A 286 2.31 13.61 -9.20
CA VAL A 286 3.03 14.55 -8.34
C VAL A 286 2.26 15.85 -8.18
N ILE A 287 1.69 16.40 -9.26
CA ILE A 287 0.83 17.59 -9.16
C ILE A 287 -0.38 17.32 -8.27
N MET A 288 -1.06 16.19 -8.42
CA MET A 288 -2.20 15.83 -7.57
C MET A 288 -1.78 15.76 -6.08
N LYS A 289 -0.60 15.20 -5.78
CA LYS A 289 -0.05 15.16 -4.41
C LYS A 289 0.22 16.56 -3.87
N ILE A 290 0.81 17.46 -4.67
CA ILE A 290 1.03 18.86 -4.31
C ILE A 290 -0.31 19.53 -4.01
N ILE A 291 -1.30 19.39 -4.91
CA ILE A 291 -2.64 19.97 -4.72
C ILE A 291 -3.27 19.48 -3.40
N ARG A 292 -3.19 18.18 -3.14
CA ARG A 292 -3.69 17.60 -1.89
C ARG A 292 -2.96 18.18 -0.69
N LYS A 293 -1.63 18.24 -0.70
CA LYS A 293 -0.83 18.72 0.43
C LYS A 293 -1.14 20.18 0.74
N GLU A 294 -1.15 21.04 -0.26
CA GLU A 294 -1.22 22.49 -0.11
C GLU A 294 -2.66 23.00 0.05
N PHE A 295 -3.64 22.39 -0.63
CA PHE A 295 -5.02 22.90 -0.68
C PHE A 295 -6.04 21.99 0.00
N CYS A 296 -5.91 20.66 -0.11
CA CYS A 296 -6.92 19.74 0.46
C CYS A 296 -6.64 19.38 1.92
N LYS A 297 -5.40 19.08 2.28
CA LYS A 297 -5.01 18.64 3.63
C LYS A 297 -5.41 19.66 4.72
N PRO A 298 -5.29 20.99 4.52
CA PRO A 298 -5.79 21.96 5.48
C PRO A 298 -7.31 21.90 5.70
N LEU A 299 -8.08 21.44 4.71
CA LEU A 299 -9.55 21.43 4.74
C LEU A 299 -10.13 20.10 5.23
N VAL A 300 -9.54 18.97 4.81
CA VAL A 300 -10.09 17.62 5.08
C VAL A 300 -9.14 16.70 5.84
N GLY A 301 -7.97 17.21 6.26
CA GLY A 301 -7.00 16.45 7.04
C GLY A 301 -6.53 15.17 6.32
N LYS A 302 -6.59 14.04 7.05
CA LYS A 302 -6.16 12.72 6.56
C LYS A 302 -7.24 11.97 5.75
N ARG A 303 -8.48 12.50 5.63
CA ARG A 303 -9.60 11.82 4.93
C ARG A 303 -9.35 11.63 3.44
N LEU A 304 -8.58 12.52 2.82
CA LEU A 304 -8.05 12.32 1.47
C LEU A 304 -6.56 11.98 1.59
N SER A 305 -6.15 10.78 1.14
CA SER A 305 -4.77 10.29 1.17
C SER A 305 -4.11 10.34 -0.21
N SER A 306 -2.78 10.19 -0.28
CA SER A 306 -2.06 9.97 -1.54
C SER A 306 -2.52 8.69 -2.22
N PHE A 307 -2.95 7.69 -1.45
CA PHE A 307 -3.48 6.42 -1.98
C PHE A 307 -4.78 6.60 -2.78
N HIS A 308 -5.67 7.51 -2.35
CA HIS A 308 -6.86 7.87 -3.13
C HIS A 308 -6.49 8.51 -4.48
N LEU A 309 -5.46 9.36 -4.49
CA LEU A 309 -4.97 10.00 -5.71
C LEU A 309 -4.32 8.99 -6.65
N LYS A 310 -3.51 8.08 -6.09
CA LYS A 310 -2.86 6.98 -6.82
C LYS A 310 -3.90 6.10 -7.51
N THR A 311 -4.90 5.65 -6.75
CA THR A 311 -6.01 4.85 -7.25
C THR A 311 -6.76 5.57 -8.37
N THR A 312 -7.08 6.85 -8.17
CA THR A 312 -7.75 7.67 -9.19
C THR A 312 -6.93 7.74 -10.48
N LEU A 313 -5.62 7.99 -10.37
CA LEU A 313 -4.72 8.05 -11.53
C LEU A 313 -4.70 6.72 -12.28
N MET A 314 -4.55 5.59 -11.58
CA MET A 314 -4.51 4.26 -12.20
C MET A 314 -5.79 3.99 -13.00
N TYR A 315 -6.97 4.33 -12.46
CA TYR A 315 -8.23 4.26 -13.23
C TYR A 315 -8.24 5.20 -14.44
N CYS A 316 -7.74 6.42 -14.32
CA CYS A 316 -7.66 7.34 -15.45
C CYS A 316 -6.75 6.79 -16.56
N VAL A 317 -5.61 6.19 -16.20
CA VAL A 317 -4.69 5.58 -17.16
C VAL A 317 -5.33 4.38 -17.85
N GLU A 318 -5.96 3.47 -17.10
CA GLU A 318 -6.65 2.30 -17.65
C GLU A 318 -7.77 2.67 -18.64
N MET A 319 -8.48 3.78 -18.38
CA MET A 319 -9.65 4.18 -19.15
C MET A 319 -9.33 5.13 -20.32
N SER A 320 -8.09 5.60 -20.46
CA SER A 320 -7.75 6.63 -21.45
C SER A 320 -6.73 6.16 -22.48
N PRO A 321 -6.80 6.64 -23.73
CA PRO A 321 -5.83 6.28 -24.76
C PRO A 321 -4.40 6.75 -24.39
N PRO A 322 -3.35 5.92 -24.59
CA PRO A 322 -1.98 6.28 -24.23
C PRO A 322 -1.48 7.59 -24.85
N HIS A 323 -1.94 7.93 -26.05
CA HIS A 323 -1.47 9.12 -26.78
C HIS A 323 -1.83 10.46 -26.13
N ILE A 324 -2.77 10.50 -25.18
CA ILE A 324 -3.11 11.73 -24.46
C ILE A 324 -2.07 12.07 -23.39
N TRP A 325 -1.39 11.07 -22.82
CA TRP A 325 -0.43 11.21 -21.73
C TRP A 325 0.91 11.73 -22.25
N LYS A 326 0.92 13.03 -22.58
CA LYS A 326 2.09 13.76 -23.06
C LYS A 326 2.23 15.06 -22.30
N ASP A 327 3.46 15.55 -22.14
CA ASP A 327 3.73 16.80 -21.41
C ASP A 327 2.98 18.01 -21.98
N LYS A 328 2.74 18.06 -23.30
CA LYS A 328 1.90 19.11 -23.91
C LYS A 328 0.43 19.09 -23.46
N ASN A 329 -0.06 17.95 -23.01
CA ASN A 329 -1.43 17.73 -22.55
C ASN A 329 -1.53 17.62 -21.01
N LEU A 330 -0.48 17.98 -20.27
CA LEU A 330 -0.40 17.74 -18.83
C LEU A 330 -1.58 18.33 -18.04
N ILE A 331 -2.00 19.55 -18.38
CA ILE A 331 -3.14 20.21 -17.73
C ILE A 331 -4.46 19.48 -18.04
N GLN A 332 -4.63 18.98 -19.28
CA GLN A 332 -5.81 18.21 -19.66
C GLN A 332 -5.87 16.88 -18.90
N CYS A 333 -4.73 16.18 -18.79
CA CYS A 333 -4.63 14.93 -18.03
C CYS A 333 -4.89 15.16 -16.54
N LEU A 334 -4.39 16.26 -15.97
CA LEU A 334 -4.71 16.65 -14.59
C LEU A 334 -6.20 16.92 -14.41
N LYS A 335 -6.84 17.66 -15.33
CA LYS A 335 -8.28 17.92 -15.29
C LYS A 335 -9.10 16.63 -15.36
N LEU A 336 -8.68 15.66 -16.18
CA LEU A 336 -9.28 14.32 -16.23
C LEU A 336 -9.24 13.67 -14.84
N CYS A 337 -8.06 13.57 -14.23
CA CYS A 337 -7.90 12.95 -12.92
C CYS A 337 -8.71 13.65 -11.82
N LEU A 338 -8.71 14.99 -11.78
CA LEU A 338 -9.49 15.76 -10.81
C LEU A 338 -11.01 15.61 -11.03
N THR A 339 -11.45 15.46 -12.28
CA THR A 339 -12.85 15.22 -12.62
C THR A 339 -13.30 13.85 -12.11
N ILE A 340 -12.49 12.81 -12.32
CA ILE A 340 -12.76 11.47 -11.79
C ILE A 340 -12.73 11.49 -10.26
N LEU A 341 -11.70 12.08 -9.63
CA LEU A 341 -11.65 12.20 -8.16
C LEU A 341 -12.90 12.87 -7.60
N ARG A 342 -13.35 13.96 -8.23
CA ARG A 342 -14.59 14.67 -7.83
C ARG A 342 -15.81 13.77 -7.97
N LEU A 343 -15.90 12.96 -9.02
CA LEU A 343 -16.99 12.00 -9.20
C LEU A 343 -16.98 10.97 -8.07
N LEU A 344 -15.84 10.33 -7.79
CA LEU A 344 -15.68 9.36 -6.71
C LEU A 344 -16.10 9.94 -5.35
N LEU A 345 -15.69 11.19 -5.06
CA LEU A 345 -16.09 11.91 -3.85
C LEU A 345 -17.61 12.16 -3.79
N LYS A 346 -18.24 12.56 -4.90
CA LYS A 346 -19.68 12.81 -4.95
C LYS A 346 -20.50 11.55 -4.71
N VAL A 347 -20.09 10.42 -5.30
CA VAL A 347 -20.77 9.13 -5.10
C VAL A 347 -20.34 8.44 -3.80
N ARG A 348 -19.40 9.03 -3.04
CA ARG A 348 -18.84 8.50 -1.79
C ARG A 348 -18.27 7.08 -1.94
N TYR A 349 -17.73 6.78 -3.12
CA TYR A 349 -17.21 5.47 -3.46
C TYR A 349 -15.92 5.62 -4.28
N CYS A 350 -14.81 5.12 -3.73
CA CYS A 350 -13.50 5.04 -4.37
C CYS A 350 -13.08 3.57 -4.40
N PRO A 351 -13.29 2.85 -5.51
CA PRO A 351 -12.96 1.43 -5.58
C PRO A 351 -11.44 1.25 -5.47
N ASN A 352 -10.97 0.27 -4.71
CA ASN A 352 -9.57 -0.14 -4.77
C ASN A 352 -9.21 -0.57 -6.20
N PHE A 353 -7.99 -0.26 -6.66
CA PHE A 353 -7.60 -0.53 -8.04
C PHE A 353 -7.34 -2.02 -8.32
N THR A 354 -6.71 -2.73 -7.38
CA THR A 354 -6.28 -4.14 -7.52
C THR A 354 -7.28 -5.12 -6.94
N THR A 355 -8.15 -4.68 -6.03
CA THR A 355 -9.03 -5.55 -5.24
C THR A 355 -10.50 -5.20 -5.39
N ALA A 356 -11.32 -6.19 -5.75
CA ALA A 356 -12.77 -6.01 -5.94
C ALA A 356 -13.53 -5.81 -4.63
N ASN A 357 -14.65 -5.08 -4.71
CA ASN A 357 -15.60 -4.85 -3.61
C ASN A 357 -14.98 -4.16 -2.38
N VAL A 358 -14.02 -3.27 -2.62
CA VAL A 358 -13.33 -2.49 -1.59
C VAL A 358 -13.53 -1.02 -1.87
N ASN A 359 -14.20 -0.31 -0.98
CA ASN A 359 -14.28 1.13 -1.02
C ASN A 359 -13.19 1.74 -0.11
N LEU A 360 -12.29 2.52 -0.69
CA LEU A 360 -11.24 3.21 0.05
C LEU A 360 -11.75 4.37 0.90
N PHE A 361 -13.00 4.81 0.69
CA PHE A 361 -13.66 5.80 1.54
C PHE A 361 -14.41 5.19 2.73
N ASP A 362 -14.45 3.86 2.86
CA ASP A 362 -14.99 3.20 4.06
C ASP A 362 -13.91 3.23 5.15
N GLY A 363 -13.91 4.29 5.98
CA GLY A 363 -12.98 4.53 7.09
C GLY A 363 -12.93 5.99 7.53
#